data_AF-A0A232EG42-F1
#
_entry.id   AF-A0A232EG42-F1
#
_cell.length_a   1.000
_cell.length_b   1.000
_cell.length_c   1.000
_cell.angle_alpha   90.00
_cell.angle_beta   90.00
_cell.angle_gamma   90.00
#
_symmetry.space_group_name_H-M   'P 1'
#
loop_
_entity.id
_entity.type
_entity.pdbx_description
1 polymer ?
#
loop_
_entity_poly.entity_id
_entity_poly.type
_entity_poly.pdbx_seq_one_letter_code
_entity_poly.pdbx_strand_id
1 'polypeptide(L)'
;MPEAEEENFCKKMRRATRKIHAISDALVNAKLAFGFMDDAVWADGLLVFYEVFRYLEGAMLRLNNTKVGQLRIEGLQRTEAFERDLEFYLGKGWMKNYTPRDSVTRYLMRLREIEDTDSLLLMAYVYHLYMGLLSGGIILRKKRQLVQKINKINPFQGSLASDGNNLTDFGEYNIYELKCELRNTMNRIAETLDEDTKNKLLEESKTVYTLNNEIIRSVQGAGGVIFRKLVYFSMIVFFIVVVFLHFFRQ
;
A
#
# COMPACT_ATOMS: atom_id res chain seq x y z
N MET A 1 37.27 19.78 -9.11
CA MET A 1 36.29 18.99 -8.34
C MET A 1 34.97 19.11 -9.08
N PRO A 2 34.28 18.01 -9.44
CA PRO A 2 32.91 18.15 -9.91
C PRO A 2 32.10 18.72 -8.73
N GLU A 3 31.40 19.84 -8.95
CA GLU A 3 30.40 20.35 -8.02
C GLU A 3 29.49 19.20 -7.62
N ALA A 4 29.35 18.97 -6.31
CA ALA A 4 28.41 17.99 -5.81
C ALA A 4 27.02 18.41 -6.30
N GLU A 5 26.46 17.65 -7.26
CA GLU A 5 25.13 17.87 -7.83
C GLU A 5 24.15 18.11 -6.68
N GLU A 6 23.58 19.32 -6.62
CA GLU A 6 22.72 19.73 -5.52
C GLU A 6 21.58 18.71 -5.35
N GLU A 7 21.42 18.21 -4.12
CA GLU A 7 20.46 17.16 -3.85
C GLU A 7 19.03 17.67 -4.07
N ASN A 8 18.34 17.16 -5.11
CA ASN A 8 16.96 17.56 -5.39
C ASN A 8 15.99 17.22 -4.24
N PHE A 9 14.83 17.89 -4.24
CA PHE A 9 13.88 17.81 -3.13
C PHE A 9 13.35 16.38 -2.89
N CYS A 10 13.07 15.62 -3.95
CA CYS A 10 12.65 14.22 -3.82
C CYS A 10 13.72 13.33 -3.14
N LYS A 11 15.01 13.55 -3.44
CA LYS A 11 16.12 12.86 -2.73
C LYS A 11 16.10 13.23 -1.24
N LYS A 12 15.89 14.52 -0.89
CA LYS A 12 15.72 14.98 0.50
C LYS A 12 14.54 14.31 1.21
N MET A 13 13.36 14.24 0.57
CA MET A 13 12.17 13.55 1.09
C MET A 13 12.46 12.06 1.38
N ARG A 14 13.09 11.36 0.42
CA ARG A 14 13.47 9.94 0.60
C ARG A 14 14.44 9.75 1.76
N ARG A 15 15.41 10.66 1.92
CA ARG A 15 16.36 10.61 3.04
C ARG A 15 15.64 10.82 4.38
N ALA A 16 14.76 11.82 4.45
CA ALA A 16 14.01 12.16 5.66
C ALA A 16 13.11 11.01 6.14
N THR A 17 12.55 10.22 5.22
CA THR A 17 11.62 9.13 5.55
C THR A 17 12.27 7.75 5.65
N ARG A 18 13.56 7.61 5.32
CA ARG A 18 14.25 6.30 5.23
C ARG A 18 14.04 5.40 6.45
N LYS A 19 14.18 5.93 7.66
CA LYS A 19 14.04 5.14 8.90
C LYS A 19 12.61 4.65 9.11
N ILE A 20 11.62 5.52 8.91
CA ILE A 20 10.21 5.19 9.15
C ILE A 20 9.61 4.35 8.00
N HIS A 21 10.11 4.52 6.78
CA HIS A 21 9.82 3.64 5.64
C HIS A 21 10.28 2.20 5.92
N ALA A 22 11.46 2.01 6.53
CA ALA A 22 11.95 0.67 6.88
C ALA A 22 11.00 -0.05 7.85
N ILE A 23 10.30 0.69 8.72
CA ILE A 23 9.26 0.13 9.59
C ILE A 23 8.07 -0.35 8.75
N SER A 24 7.64 0.44 7.76
CA SER A 24 6.59 0.03 6.81
C SER A 24 6.96 -1.24 6.06
N ASP A 25 8.19 -1.31 5.54
CA ASP A 25 8.70 -2.50 4.85
C ASP A 25 8.67 -3.73 5.76
N ALA A 26 9.10 -3.59 7.02
CA ALA A 26 9.08 -4.69 7.98
C ALA A 26 7.65 -5.17 8.28
N LEU A 27 6.72 -4.23 8.51
CA LEU A 27 5.30 -4.55 8.76
C LEU A 27 4.66 -5.26 7.57
N VAL A 28 4.86 -4.73 6.37
CA VAL A 28 4.32 -5.30 5.13
C VAL A 28 4.91 -6.68 4.86
N ASN A 29 6.22 -6.86 5.02
CA ASN A 29 6.85 -8.17 4.82
C ASN A 29 6.40 -9.21 5.86
N ALA A 30 6.16 -8.80 7.11
CA ALA A 30 5.57 -9.67 8.11
C ALA A 30 4.14 -10.08 7.71
N LYS A 31 3.29 -9.14 7.30
CA LYS A 31 1.93 -9.44 6.80
C LYS A 31 1.98 -10.33 5.57
N LEU A 32 2.97 -10.17 4.68
CA LEU A 32 3.19 -11.07 3.55
C LEU A 32 3.47 -12.51 3.97
N ALA A 33 4.43 -12.70 4.88
CA ALA A 33 4.85 -14.03 5.31
C ALA A 33 3.71 -14.80 6.00
N PHE A 34 2.86 -14.10 6.74
CA PHE A 34 1.85 -14.73 7.59
C PHE A 34 0.42 -14.66 7.05
N GLY A 35 0.10 -13.69 6.19
CA GLY A 35 -1.29 -13.31 5.92
C GLY A 35 -1.63 -13.04 4.45
N PHE A 36 -0.84 -12.27 3.68
CA PHE A 36 -1.23 -11.85 2.31
C PHE A 36 -1.25 -12.98 1.25
N MET A 37 -0.99 -14.22 1.63
CA MET A 37 -1.32 -15.38 0.80
C MET A 37 -2.81 -15.74 0.87
N ASP A 38 -3.53 -15.25 1.89
CA ASP A 38 -4.97 -15.35 2.06
C ASP A 38 -5.64 -14.11 1.44
N ASP A 39 -6.62 -14.35 0.58
CA ASP A 39 -7.32 -13.31 -0.17
C ASP A 39 -8.05 -12.32 0.74
N ALA A 40 -8.56 -12.77 1.90
CA ALA A 40 -9.21 -11.87 2.86
C ALA A 40 -8.22 -10.90 3.49
N VAL A 41 -7.01 -11.35 3.82
CA VAL A 41 -5.96 -10.46 4.35
C VAL A 41 -5.47 -9.49 3.28
N TRP A 42 -5.35 -9.96 2.04
CA TRP A 42 -5.01 -9.09 0.91
C TRP A 42 -6.06 -8.00 0.72
N ALA A 43 -7.33 -8.38 0.64
CA ALA A 43 -8.45 -7.46 0.49
C ALA A 43 -8.50 -6.45 1.63
N ASP A 44 -8.28 -6.89 2.86
CA ASP A 44 -8.23 -6.01 4.02
C ASP A 44 -7.07 -5.01 3.95
N GLY A 45 -5.93 -5.42 3.40
CA GLY A 45 -4.82 -4.55 3.07
C GLY A 45 -5.18 -3.50 2.02
N LEU A 46 -5.94 -3.85 0.98
CA LEU A 46 -6.44 -2.88 -0.01
C LEU A 46 -7.43 -1.90 0.63
N LEU A 47 -8.34 -2.43 1.45
CA LEU A 47 -9.46 -1.70 2.04
C LEU A 47 -9.01 -0.56 2.95
N VAL A 48 -7.91 -0.75 3.71
CA VAL A 48 -7.39 0.30 4.60
C VAL A 48 -6.73 1.46 3.85
N PHE A 49 -6.35 1.27 2.57
CA PHE A 49 -5.78 2.33 1.72
C PHE A 49 -6.82 2.97 0.78
N TYR A 50 -7.91 2.27 0.45
CA TYR A 50 -8.93 2.74 -0.50
C TYR A 50 -9.39 4.18 -0.22
N GLU A 51 -9.83 4.44 1.02
CA GLU A 51 -10.37 5.75 1.39
C GLU A 51 -9.32 6.87 1.33
N VAL A 52 -8.06 6.53 1.61
CA VAL A 52 -6.94 7.49 1.56
C VAL A 52 -6.68 7.91 0.11
N PHE A 53 -6.58 6.96 -0.82
CA PHE A 53 -6.40 7.26 -2.24
C PHE A 53 -7.61 8.01 -2.81
N ARG A 54 -8.83 7.56 -2.48
CA ARG A 54 -10.07 8.23 -2.89
C ARG A 54 -10.13 9.68 -2.43
N TYR A 55 -9.75 9.94 -1.18
CA TYR A 55 -9.67 11.30 -0.64
C TYR A 55 -8.68 12.16 -1.43
N LEU A 56 -7.46 11.67 -1.65
CA LEU A 56 -6.40 12.42 -2.32
C LEU A 56 -6.73 12.69 -3.79
N GLU A 57 -7.35 11.75 -4.49
CA GLU A 57 -7.83 11.95 -5.86
C GLU A 57 -8.92 13.02 -5.92
N GLY A 58 -9.86 12.99 -4.97
CA GLY A 58 -10.86 14.05 -4.82
C GLY A 58 -10.24 15.41 -4.47
N ALA A 59 -9.24 15.45 -3.59
CA ALA A 59 -8.55 16.68 -3.20
C ALA A 59 -7.79 17.30 -4.38
N MET A 60 -7.06 16.48 -5.16
CA MET A 60 -6.38 16.95 -6.38
C MET A 60 -7.35 17.49 -7.44
N LEU A 61 -8.58 16.96 -7.50
CA LEU A 61 -9.63 17.50 -8.36
C LEU A 61 -10.19 18.84 -7.85
N ARG A 62 -10.48 18.95 -6.54
CA ARG A 62 -10.94 20.20 -5.91
C ARG A 62 -9.89 21.31 -6.00
N LEU A 63 -8.62 20.95 -5.89
CA LEU A 63 -7.47 21.85 -5.90
C LEU A 63 -6.76 21.90 -7.26
N ASN A 64 -7.48 21.66 -8.36
CA ASN A 64 -6.92 21.53 -9.72
C ASN A 64 -6.06 22.72 -10.16
N ASN A 65 -6.41 23.94 -9.73
CA ASN A 65 -5.73 25.18 -10.08
C ASN A 65 -4.57 25.54 -9.12
N THR A 66 -4.17 24.62 -8.25
CA THR A 66 -3.09 24.81 -7.28
C THR A 66 -1.88 23.92 -7.58
N LYS A 67 -0.79 24.09 -6.82
CA LYS A 67 0.37 23.19 -6.88
C LYS A 67 0.01 21.73 -6.58
N VAL A 68 -0.99 21.47 -5.74
CA VAL A 68 -1.46 20.11 -5.42
C VAL A 68 -2.10 19.46 -6.65
N GLY A 69 -2.95 20.21 -7.37
CA GLY A 69 -3.61 19.74 -8.59
C GLY A 69 -2.64 19.34 -9.71
N GLN A 70 -1.45 19.95 -9.75
CA GLN A 70 -0.40 19.59 -10.72
C GLN A 70 0.12 18.17 -10.54
N LEU A 71 -0.01 17.56 -9.35
CA LEU A 71 0.36 16.16 -9.11
C LEU A 71 -0.68 15.15 -9.64
N ARG A 72 -1.81 15.64 -10.18
CA ARG A 72 -2.82 14.80 -10.83
C ARG A 72 -2.35 14.36 -12.22
N ILE A 73 -1.41 13.42 -12.23
CA ILE A 73 -0.86 12.83 -13.45
C ILE A 73 -1.84 11.83 -14.03
N GLU A 74 -2.04 11.91 -15.34
CA GLU A 74 -2.89 10.99 -16.07
C GLU A 74 -2.39 9.54 -15.93
N GLY A 75 -3.30 8.60 -15.72
CA GLY A 75 -2.97 7.20 -15.51
C GLY A 75 -2.57 6.85 -14.07
N LEU A 76 -2.45 7.81 -13.15
CA LEU A 76 -2.21 7.47 -11.73
C LEU A 76 -3.48 7.10 -10.97
N GLN A 77 -4.66 7.57 -11.37
CA GLN A 77 -5.92 7.40 -10.62
C GLN A 77 -6.24 5.92 -10.35
N ARG A 78 -6.44 5.58 -9.08
CA ARG A 78 -6.61 4.21 -8.58
C ARG A 78 -7.96 3.96 -7.91
N THR A 79 -8.79 4.96 -7.62
CA THR A 79 -10.07 4.75 -6.90
C THR A 79 -10.91 3.64 -7.52
N GLU A 80 -11.18 3.71 -8.83
CA GLU A 80 -11.95 2.68 -9.53
C GLU A 80 -11.24 1.31 -9.53
N ALA A 81 -9.91 1.32 -9.59
CA ALA A 81 -9.11 0.09 -9.58
C ALA A 81 -9.16 -0.60 -8.20
N PHE A 82 -9.17 0.18 -7.11
CA PHE A 82 -9.45 -0.33 -5.77
C PHE A 82 -10.85 -0.93 -5.71
N GLU A 83 -11.87 -0.25 -6.24
CA GLU A 83 -13.26 -0.73 -6.17
C GLU A 83 -13.45 -2.06 -6.90
N ARG A 84 -12.82 -2.21 -8.09
CA ARG A 84 -12.82 -3.48 -8.83
C ARG A 84 -12.13 -4.60 -8.05
N ASP A 85 -10.94 -4.34 -7.50
CA ASP A 85 -10.23 -5.35 -6.72
C ASP A 85 -10.99 -5.71 -5.43
N LEU A 86 -11.56 -4.73 -4.74
CA LEU A 86 -12.35 -4.96 -3.52
C LEU A 86 -13.65 -5.70 -3.81
N GLU A 87 -14.35 -5.41 -4.90
CA GLU A 87 -15.51 -6.19 -5.33
C GLU A 87 -15.12 -7.63 -5.67
N PHE A 88 -13.98 -7.82 -6.33
CA PHE A 88 -13.47 -9.15 -6.63
C PHE A 88 -13.20 -9.98 -5.35
N TYR A 89 -12.55 -9.39 -4.34
CA TYR A 89 -12.18 -10.13 -3.14
C TYR A 89 -13.26 -10.20 -2.05
N LEU A 90 -14.06 -9.14 -1.88
CA LEU A 90 -15.07 -9.03 -0.82
C LEU A 90 -16.50 -9.31 -1.33
N GLY A 91 -16.68 -9.41 -2.65
CA GLY A 91 -17.96 -9.62 -3.30
C GLY A 91 -18.70 -8.33 -3.65
N LYS A 92 -19.74 -8.49 -4.47
CA LYS A 92 -20.61 -7.39 -4.90
C LYS A 92 -21.27 -6.70 -3.70
N GLY A 93 -21.25 -5.36 -3.72
CA GLY A 93 -21.86 -4.57 -2.66
C GLY A 93 -21.09 -4.58 -1.34
N TRP A 94 -19.78 -4.88 -1.36
CA TRP A 94 -18.89 -4.81 -0.20
C TRP A 94 -18.98 -3.47 0.57
N MET A 95 -19.32 -2.38 -0.13
CA MET A 95 -19.53 -1.07 0.49
C MET A 95 -20.73 -1.00 1.43
N LYS A 96 -21.76 -1.85 1.29
CA LYS A 96 -23.04 -1.71 2.04
C LYS A 96 -22.87 -1.73 3.56
N ASN A 97 -21.91 -2.50 4.06
CA ASN A 97 -21.61 -2.63 5.49
C ASN A 97 -20.18 -2.17 5.81
N TYR A 98 -19.54 -1.46 4.88
CA TYR A 98 -18.20 -0.96 5.08
C TYR A 98 -18.23 0.29 5.95
N THR A 99 -17.36 0.31 6.96
CA THR A 99 -17.06 1.49 7.74
C THR A 99 -15.54 1.60 7.88
N PRO A 100 -14.94 2.78 7.60
CA PRO A 100 -13.51 2.97 7.78
C PRO A 100 -13.11 2.69 9.23
N ARG A 101 -11.96 2.03 9.41
CA ARG A 101 -11.40 1.79 10.74
C ARG A 101 -10.97 3.09 11.39
N ASP A 102 -10.91 3.14 12.72
CA ASP A 102 -10.41 4.30 13.47
C ASP A 102 -9.05 4.81 12.98
N SER A 103 -8.13 3.92 12.60
CA SER A 103 -6.83 4.31 12.02
C SER A 103 -6.97 5.00 10.67
N VAL A 104 -7.91 4.55 9.83
CA VAL A 104 -8.22 5.18 8.54
C VAL A 104 -8.96 6.50 8.77
N THR A 105 -9.92 6.54 9.70
CA THR A 105 -10.62 7.77 10.09
C THR A 105 -9.65 8.83 10.59
N ARG A 106 -8.68 8.48 11.46
CA ARG A 106 -7.62 9.41 11.89
C ARG A 106 -6.77 9.91 10.71
N TYR A 107 -6.46 9.02 9.76
CA TYR A 107 -5.76 9.40 8.53
C TYR A 107 -6.56 10.44 7.74
N LEU A 108 -7.84 10.19 7.50
CA LEU A 108 -8.74 11.09 6.77
C LEU A 108 -8.94 12.42 7.50
N MET A 109 -9.01 12.40 8.84
CA MET A 109 -9.08 13.61 9.64
C MET A 109 -7.84 14.48 9.45
N ARG A 110 -6.65 13.89 9.45
CA ARG A 110 -5.40 14.62 9.16
C ARG A 110 -5.41 15.20 7.74
N LEU A 111 -5.84 14.42 6.75
CA LEU A 111 -5.94 14.90 5.36
C LEU A 111 -6.90 16.09 5.22
N ARG A 112 -8.03 16.05 5.93
CA ARG A 112 -8.98 17.17 5.96
C ARG A 112 -8.40 18.39 6.66
N GLU A 113 -7.79 18.20 7.83
CA GLU A 113 -7.15 19.28 8.57
C GLU A 113 -6.12 20.02 7.72
N ILE A 114 -5.23 19.29 7.02
CA ILE A 114 -4.23 19.92 6.16
C ILE A 114 -4.84 20.52 4.89
N GLU A 115 -5.88 19.92 4.30
CA GLU A 115 -6.57 20.53 3.16
C GLU A 115 -7.16 21.90 3.54
N ASP A 116 -7.70 22.03 4.75
CA ASP A 116 -8.32 23.26 5.25
C ASP A 116 -7.30 24.30 5.73
N THR A 117 -6.13 23.88 6.23
CA THR A 117 -5.15 24.78 6.88
C THR A 117 -3.90 25.07 6.05
N ASP A 118 -3.33 24.07 5.37
CA ASP A 118 -2.15 24.20 4.52
C ASP A 118 -2.17 23.09 3.46
N SER A 119 -2.95 23.32 2.40
CA SER A 119 -3.23 22.30 1.40
C SER A 119 -1.97 21.81 0.67
N LEU A 120 -0.88 22.59 0.65
CA LEU A 120 0.38 22.17 0.03
C LEU A 120 0.93 20.90 0.67
N LEU A 121 0.66 20.66 1.95
CA LEU A 121 1.13 19.46 2.66
C LEU A 121 0.53 18.16 2.13
N LEU A 122 -0.62 18.21 1.43
CA LEU A 122 -1.19 17.06 0.71
C LEU A 122 -0.20 16.48 -0.32
N MET A 123 0.71 17.30 -0.86
CA MET A 123 1.72 16.84 -1.82
C MET A 123 2.61 15.73 -1.25
N ALA A 124 2.90 15.76 0.06
CA ALA A 124 3.67 14.69 0.71
C ALA A 124 2.94 13.34 0.65
N TYR A 125 1.62 13.34 0.87
CA TYR A 125 0.78 12.15 0.83
C TYR A 125 0.68 11.58 -0.59
N VAL A 126 0.34 12.44 -1.56
CA VAL A 126 0.28 12.06 -2.98
C VAL A 126 1.62 11.45 -3.41
N TYR A 127 2.73 12.15 -3.15
CA TYR A 127 4.05 11.68 -3.54
C TYR A 127 4.39 10.30 -2.96
N HIS A 128 4.33 10.14 -1.64
CA HIS A 128 4.78 8.89 -1.00
C HIS A 128 3.85 7.71 -1.28
N LEU A 129 2.53 7.91 -1.32
CA LEU A 129 1.58 6.83 -1.59
C LEU A 129 1.68 6.32 -3.02
N TYR A 130 1.72 7.20 -4.02
CA TYR A 130 1.88 6.76 -5.41
C TYR A 130 3.28 6.21 -5.69
N MET A 131 4.35 6.82 -5.16
CA MET A 131 5.70 6.27 -5.29
C MET A 131 5.83 4.89 -4.64
N GLY A 132 5.18 4.70 -3.48
CA GLY A 132 5.07 3.42 -2.80
C GLY A 132 4.31 2.38 -3.63
N LEU A 133 3.17 2.75 -4.21
CA LEU A 133 2.37 1.88 -5.07
C LEU A 133 3.13 1.44 -6.33
N LEU A 134 3.73 2.40 -7.05
CA LEU A 134 4.49 2.18 -8.29
C LEU A 134 5.81 1.41 -8.07
N SER A 135 6.20 1.20 -6.82
CA SER A 135 7.43 0.49 -6.44
C SER A 135 7.11 -0.76 -5.60
N GLY A 136 6.81 -0.57 -4.32
CA GLY A 136 6.47 -1.64 -3.38
C GLY A 136 5.22 -2.41 -3.78
N GLY A 137 4.17 -1.72 -4.25
CA GLY A 137 2.92 -2.35 -4.72
C GLY A 137 3.15 -3.33 -5.88
N ILE A 138 4.00 -2.96 -6.84
CA ILE A 138 4.36 -3.84 -7.97
C ILE A 138 5.14 -5.08 -7.49
N ILE A 139 6.06 -4.90 -6.54
CA ILE A 139 6.82 -6.01 -5.93
C ILE A 139 5.88 -6.94 -5.16
N LEU A 140 4.97 -6.38 -4.38
CA LEU A 140 3.93 -7.10 -3.63
C LEU A 140 3.08 -7.97 -4.55
N ARG A 141 2.55 -7.41 -5.64
CA ARG A 141 1.82 -8.18 -6.66
C ARG A 141 2.66 -9.34 -7.19
N LYS A 142 3.90 -9.07 -7.63
CA LYS A 142 4.77 -10.10 -8.21
C LYS A 142 5.03 -11.26 -7.24
N LYS A 143 5.30 -10.95 -5.97
CA LYS A 143 5.47 -11.95 -4.91
C LYS A 143 4.21 -12.80 -4.73
N ARG A 144 3.03 -12.16 -4.66
CA ARG A 144 1.75 -12.87 -4.51
C ARG A 144 1.44 -13.76 -5.70
N GLN A 145 1.63 -13.28 -6.93
CA GLN A 145 1.44 -14.06 -8.15
C GLN A 145 2.37 -15.27 -8.22
N LEU A 146 3.63 -15.13 -7.80
CA LEU A 146 4.58 -16.24 -7.74
C LEU A 146 4.09 -17.34 -6.79
N VAL A 147 3.66 -16.96 -5.59
CA VAL A 147 3.11 -17.91 -4.60
C VAL A 147 1.85 -18.60 -5.12
N GLN A 148 0.92 -17.85 -5.73
CA GLN A 148 -0.28 -18.42 -6.31
C GLN A 148 0.04 -19.43 -7.42
N LYS A 149 1.04 -19.16 -8.27
CA LYS A 149 1.50 -20.12 -9.28
C LYS A 149 2.08 -21.40 -8.68
N ILE A 150 2.86 -21.29 -7.59
CA ILE A 150 3.40 -22.45 -6.88
C ILE A 150 2.25 -23.29 -6.28
N ASN A 151 1.24 -22.66 -5.68
CA ASN A 151 0.10 -23.36 -5.10
C ASN A 151 -0.84 -23.98 -6.15
N LYS A 152 -0.90 -23.40 -7.36
CA LYS A 152 -1.65 -23.93 -8.52
C LYS A 152 -1.06 -25.20 -9.14
N ILE A 153 0.06 -25.73 -8.63
CA ILE A 153 0.54 -27.08 -8.99
C ILE A 153 -0.43 -28.16 -8.47
N ASN A 154 -1.44 -27.79 -7.65
CA ASN A 154 -2.60 -28.62 -7.37
C ASN A 154 -3.61 -28.58 -8.54
N PRO A 155 -3.90 -29.71 -9.22
CA PRO A 155 -4.69 -29.77 -10.47
C PRO A 155 -6.19 -29.47 -10.32
N PHE A 156 -6.67 -29.06 -9.13
CA PHE A 156 -8.08 -28.79 -8.84
C PHE A 156 -8.43 -27.30 -8.73
N GLN A 157 -7.47 -26.39 -8.88
CA GLN A 157 -7.74 -24.95 -8.75
C GLN A 157 -7.77 -24.28 -10.12
N GLY A 158 -8.99 -23.93 -10.55
CA GLY A 158 -9.26 -23.28 -11.83
C GLY A 158 -8.41 -22.02 -12.07
N SER A 159 -8.22 -21.71 -13.35
CA SER A 159 -7.60 -20.48 -13.82
C SER A 159 -8.37 -19.26 -13.29
N LEU A 160 -7.92 -18.67 -12.18
CA LEU A 160 -8.31 -17.31 -11.84
C LEU A 160 -7.83 -16.40 -12.99
N ALA A 161 -8.80 -15.82 -13.69
CA ALA A 161 -8.62 -14.77 -14.67
C ALA A 161 -7.79 -13.61 -14.09
N SER A 162 -7.34 -12.67 -14.93
CA SER A 162 -6.54 -11.49 -14.56
C SER A 162 -7.16 -10.56 -13.50
N ASP A 163 -8.33 -10.90 -12.99
CA ASP A 163 -9.12 -10.11 -12.07
C ASP A 163 -8.47 -10.02 -10.67
N GLY A 164 -8.77 -8.95 -9.94
CA GLY A 164 -8.21 -8.71 -8.60
C GLY A 164 -6.77 -8.17 -8.54
N ASN A 165 -6.22 -7.68 -9.65
CA ASN A 165 -4.91 -6.99 -9.68
C ASN A 165 -4.98 -5.58 -10.30
N ASN A 166 -6.19 -5.04 -10.50
CA ASN A 166 -6.46 -3.78 -11.16
C ASN A 166 -5.70 -2.62 -10.52
N LEU A 167 -5.52 -2.62 -9.19
CA LEU A 167 -4.82 -1.54 -8.48
C LEU A 167 -3.39 -1.32 -8.97
N THR A 168 -2.74 -2.38 -9.44
CA THR A 168 -1.34 -2.32 -9.93
C THR A 168 -1.24 -2.53 -11.43
N ASP A 169 -2.37 -2.64 -12.11
CA ASP A 169 -2.47 -2.63 -13.56
C ASP A 169 -2.65 -1.19 -14.02
N PHE A 170 -1.65 -0.71 -14.76
CA PHE A 170 -1.62 0.64 -15.31
C PHE A 170 -1.97 0.65 -16.80
N GLY A 171 -2.45 -0.48 -17.35
CA GLY A 171 -2.85 -0.58 -18.76
C GLY A 171 -1.69 -0.21 -19.69
N GLU A 172 -1.92 0.77 -20.56
CA GLU A 172 -0.94 1.25 -21.53
C GLU A 172 0.13 2.16 -20.92
N TYR A 173 -0.09 2.68 -19.71
CA TYR A 173 0.85 3.61 -19.08
C TYR A 173 2.10 2.89 -18.56
N ASN A 174 3.27 3.43 -18.88
CA ASN A 174 4.55 2.90 -18.42
C ASN A 174 4.83 3.33 -16.97
N ILE A 175 4.98 2.35 -16.06
CA ILE A 175 5.25 2.59 -14.63
C ILE A 175 6.54 3.39 -14.39
N TYR A 176 7.57 3.21 -15.21
CA TYR A 176 8.80 3.99 -15.09
C TYR A 176 8.55 5.47 -15.42
N GLU A 177 7.84 5.74 -16.51
CA GLU A 177 7.48 7.10 -16.93
C GLU A 177 6.60 7.79 -15.90
N LEU A 178 5.57 7.09 -15.38
CA LEU A 178 4.71 7.60 -14.30
C LEU A 178 5.50 8.01 -13.05
N LYS A 179 6.49 7.20 -12.64
CA LYS A 179 7.38 7.54 -11.50
C LYS A 179 8.28 8.72 -11.80
N CYS A 180 8.77 8.81 -13.04
CA CYS A 180 9.62 9.92 -13.46
C CYS A 180 8.82 11.22 -13.50
N GLU A 181 7.63 11.20 -14.08
CA GLU A 181 6.73 12.35 -14.13
C GLU A 181 6.42 12.83 -12.71
N LEU A 182 5.93 11.94 -11.82
CA LEU A 182 5.62 12.31 -10.43
C LEU A 182 6.81 12.94 -9.69
N ARG A 183 8.01 12.39 -9.88
CA ARG A 183 9.23 12.94 -9.28
C ARG A 183 9.59 14.30 -9.86
N ASN A 184 9.51 14.45 -11.17
CA ASN A 184 9.87 15.67 -11.87
C ASN A 184 8.88 16.80 -11.54
N THR A 185 7.58 16.51 -11.54
CA THR A 185 6.54 17.44 -11.10
C THR A 185 6.80 17.91 -9.66
N MET A 186 7.07 16.97 -8.74
CA MET A 186 7.35 17.31 -7.33
C MET A 186 8.59 18.20 -7.19
N ASN A 187 9.69 17.87 -7.88
CA ASN A 187 10.92 18.67 -7.86
C ASN A 187 10.70 20.08 -8.43
N ARG A 188 10.03 20.19 -9.59
CA ARG A 188 9.70 21.48 -10.23
C ARG A 188 8.84 22.35 -9.33
N ILE A 189 7.85 21.77 -8.65
CA ILE A 189 7.05 22.54 -7.68
C ILE A 189 7.94 23.00 -6.53
N ALA A 190 8.77 22.10 -5.98
CA ALA A 190 9.64 22.41 -4.84
C ALA A 190 10.64 23.54 -5.12
N GLU A 191 11.12 23.69 -6.36
CA GLU A 191 11.97 24.82 -6.77
C GLU A 191 11.30 26.19 -6.55
N THR A 192 9.97 26.24 -6.57
CA THR A 192 9.18 27.47 -6.36
C THR A 192 8.77 27.72 -4.90
N LEU A 193 9.18 26.85 -3.97
CA LEU A 193 8.82 26.92 -2.55
C LEU A 193 9.96 27.53 -1.73
N ASP A 194 9.61 28.28 -0.70
CA ASP A 194 10.55 28.69 0.34
C ASP A 194 11.00 27.49 1.20
N GLU A 195 12.08 27.68 1.95
CA GLU A 195 12.66 26.62 2.79
C GLU A 195 11.77 26.21 3.96
N ASP A 196 10.92 27.10 4.50
CA ASP A 196 9.98 26.76 5.56
C ASP A 196 8.93 25.75 5.06
N THR A 197 8.33 26.03 3.91
CA THR A 197 7.37 25.14 3.24
C THR A 197 8.01 23.79 2.88
N LYS A 198 9.25 23.81 2.35
CA LYS A 198 10.01 22.57 2.09
C LYS A 198 10.23 21.76 3.38
N ASN A 199 10.58 22.41 4.48
CA ASN A 199 10.78 21.74 5.76
C ASN A 199 9.47 21.16 6.29
N LYS A 200 8.34 21.88 6.20
CA LYS A 200 7.01 21.35 6.55
C LYS A 200 6.66 20.12 5.72
N LEU A 201 6.94 20.11 4.42
CA LEU A 201 6.76 18.93 3.56
C LEU A 201 7.65 17.74 3.98
N LEU A 202 8.88 17.99 4.44
CA LEU A 202 9.77 16.94 4.94
C LEU A 202 9.29 16.36 6.27
N GLU A 203 8.74 17.18 7.17
CA GLU A 203 8.13 16.71 8.42
C GLU A 203 6.82 15.97 8.15
N GLU A 204 5.94 16.53 7.31
CA GLU A 204 4.69 15.87 6.93
C GLU A 204 4.96 14.55 6.22
N SER A 205 6.03 14.46 5.42
CA SER A 205 6.49 13.19 4.84
C SER A 205 6.72 12.11 5.89
N LYS A 206 7.21 12.43 7.09
CA LYS A 206 7.34 11.45 8.18
C LYS A 206 5.97 11.09 8.73
N THR A 207 5.07 12.06 8.91
CA THR A 207 3.68 11.85 9.32
C THR A 207 2.95 10.88 8.38
N VAL A 208 3.15 11.00 7.06
CA VAL A 208 2.61 10.06 6.06
C VAL A 208 2.97 8.61 6.42
N TYR A 209 4.24 8.33 6.72
CA TYR A 209 4.66 6.98 7.09
C TYR A 209 4.20 6.56 8.48
N THR A 210 4.08 7.48 9.44
CA THR A 210 3.47 7.20 10.75
C THR A 210 2.03 6.68 10.56
N LEU A 211 1.22 7.42 9.82
CA LEU A 211 -0.17 7.07 9.53
C LEU A 211 -0.29 5.81 8.67
N ASN A 212 0.57 5.65 7.65
CA ASN A 212 0.64 4.42 6.86
C ASN A 212 0.93 3.20 7.75
N ASN A 213 1.88 3.33 8.68
CA ASN A 213 2.22 2.26 9.61
C ASN A 213 1.06 1.93 10.57
N GLU A 214 0.27 2.91 11.00
CA GLU A 214 -0.94 2.66 11.79
C GLU A 214 -1.98 1.85 11.01
N ILE A 215 -2.31 2.26 9.78
CA ILE A 215 -3.30 1.54 8.98
C ILE A 215 -2.81 0.15 8.57
N ILE A 216 -1.51 -0.04 8.27
CA ILE A 216 -0.92 -1.35 7.99
C ILE A 216 -0.99 -2.26 9.22
N ARG A 217 -0.73 -1.74 10.43
CA ARG A 217 -0.87 -2.52 11.67
C ARG A 217 -2.30 -2.98 11.88
N SER A 218 -3.27 -2.12 11.54
CA SER A 218 -4.70 -2.42 11.67
C SER A 218 -5.18 -3.58 10.81
N VAL A 219 -4.44 -3.96 9.75
CA VAL A 219 -4.81 -5.06 8.83
C VAL A 219 -5.06 -6.36 9.59
N GLN A 220 -6.28 -6.88 9.50
CA GLN A 220 -6.77 -8.05 10.21
C GLN A 220 -6.49 -9.35 9.43
N GLY A 221 -6.90 -10.50 9.99
CA GLY A 221 -6.82 -11.81 9.34
C GLY A 221 -5.46 -12.51 9.38
N ALA A 222 -4.34 -11.79 9.48
CA ALA A 222 -3.01 -12.42 9.62
C ALA A 222 -2.90 -13.33 10.87
N GLY A 223 -3.51 -12.92 12.00
CA GLY A 223 -3.53 -13.72 13.23
C GLY A 223 -4.34 -15.02 13.12
N GLY A 224 -5.49 -14.97 12.44
CA GLY A 224 -6.32 -16.16 12.20
C GLY A 224 -5.67 -17.17 11.26
N VAL A 225 -4.90 -16.71 10.27
CA VAL A 225 -4.08 -17.58 9.41
C VAL A 225 -2.97 -18.25 10.22
N ILE A 226 -2.26 -17.51 11.09
CA ILE A 226 -1.22 -18.06 11.97
C ILE A 226 -1.81 -19.15 12.89
N PHE A 227 -2.96 -18.86 13.53
CA PHE A 227 -3.62 -19.82 14.42
C PHE A 227 -4.01 -21.11 13.68
N ARG A 228 -4.64 -20.99 12.50
CA ARG A 228 -4.97 -22.18 11.66
C ARG A 228 -3.73 -22.99 11.33
N LYS A 229 -2.63 -22.35 10.91
CA LYS A 229 -1.36 -23.04 10.60
C LYS A 229 -0.78 -23.77 11.83
N LEU A 230 -0.84 -23.17 13.01
CA LEU A 230 -0.40 -23.80 14.26
C LEU A 230 -1.24 -25.03 14.59
N VAL A 231 -2.57 -24.94 14.49
CA VAL A 231 -3.48 -26.08 14.71
C VAL A 231 -3.19 -27.22 13.73
N TYR A 232 -3.03 -26.92 12.43
CA TYR A 232 -2.66 -27.92 11.43
C TYR A 232 -1.30 -28.57 11.73
N PHE A 233 -0.29 -27.79 12.09
CA PHE A 233 1.03 -28.31 12.46
C PHE A 233 0.95 -29.22 13.70
N SER A 234 0.21 -28.81 14.73
CA SER A 234 -0.02 -29.62 15.93
C SER A 234 -0.74 -30.93 15.61
N MET A 235 -1.72 -30.92 14.69
CA MET A 235 -2.38 -32.15 14.24
C MET A 235 -1.43 -33.09 13.49
N ILE A 236 -0.55 -32.55 12.63
CA ILE A 236 0.47 -33.35 11.92
C ILE A 236 1.45 -33.98 12.91
N VAL A 237 1.98 -33.20 13.85
CA VAL A 237 2.89 -33.72 14.89
C VAL A 237 2.19 -34.78 15.73
N PHE A 238 0.95 -34.53 16.15
CA PHE A 238 0.17 -35.51 16.91
C PHE A 238 -0.03 -36.82 16.12
N PHE A 239 -0.37 -36.73 14.84
CA PHE A 239 -0.51 -37.90 13.97
C PHE A 239 0.80 -38.69 13.85
N ILE A 240 1.94 -38.01 13.63
CA ILE A 240 3.26 -38.64 13.58
C ILE A 240 3.59 -39.34 14.89
N VAL A 241 3.31 -38.71 16.04
CA VAL A 241 3.53 -39.30 17.36
C VAL A 241 2.66 -40.53 17.58
N VAL A 242 1.38 -40.49 17.19
CA VAL A 242 0.47 -41.65 17.31
C VAL A 242 0.95 -42.81 16.44
N VAL A 243 1.33 -42.55 15.18
CA VAL A 243 1.90 -43.57 14.28
C VAL A 243 3.19 -44.15 14.85
N PHE A 244 4.10 -43.31 15.33
CA PHE A 244 5.34 -43.75 15.97
C PHE A 244 5.05 -44.65 17.19
N LEU A 245 4.18 -44.21 18.10
CA LEU A 245 3.79 -45.00 19.27
C LEU A 245 3.07 -46.31 18.92
N HIS A 246 2.37 -46.37 17.79
CA HIS A 246 1.73 -47.59 17.32
C HIS A 246 2.75 -48.62 16.77
N PHE A 247 3.73 -48.16 15.98
CA PHE A 247 4.75 -49.03 15.38
C PHE A 247 5.82 -49.51 16.36
N PHE A 248 6.13 -48.74 17.40
CA PHE A 248 7.18 -49.08 18.39
C PHE A 248 6.64 -49.66 19.71
N ARG A 249 5.35 -50.05 19.75
CA ARG A 249 4.72 -50.81 20.86
C ARG A 249 4.56 -52.31 20.57
N GLN A 250 4.97 -52.79 19.40
CA GLN A 250 5.13 -54.23 19.09
C GLN A 250 6.57 -54.64 19.37
#